data_AF-A0A9X9WM49-F1
#
_entry.id   AF-A0A9X9WM49-F1
#
_cell.length_a   1.000
_cell.length_b   1.000
_cell.length_c   1.000
_cell.angle_alpha   90.00
_cell.angle_beta   90.00
_cell.angle_gamma   90.00
#
_symmetry.space_group_name_H-M   'P 1'
#
loop_
_entity.id
_entity.type
_entity.pdbx_description
1 polymer ?
#
loop_
_entity_poly.entity_id
_entity_poly.type
_entity_poly.pdbx_seq_one_letter_code
_entity_poly.pdbx_strand_id
1 'polypeptide(L)'
;MVNGAVVLQEMDARLAEAQHEASAAQTEADRLAARRDGLRAEEAAALRDLARLRLLEIADGKAALDALDAAGTRVQESLRQRAAGLDEAQRAVLDARDALTAAEAARDAEAQRLAAAQEAEAQALREADAKAAADAEFQRLSTAAEEAERIAQHAEQKASFAGRDFEEKGAPYRADPLFAYLWDRGYGTARYRAFPLVRMVDDWVARLIEFEPARRSYALLSDLPGQMQDHAKRMRAAAEAAVRAMIERRRAIAGLDEATKPSAAALQAAEEKVDAARAALAAAEGKRSALASGEDPASQEAVRALEAAIGARSLRTLREEAARTPTRDDDAIVARLEITAAERGRLESALADAQAQAEGARRRLAELQALRQDMRSRGVERHEWGFTSGALVGALIAEVLRGALSRDDFWGRMERQRLPGSMRGTAQPGPWGKAPPGPWGRPAPGPWAGEQNGGGWWGGGKGGGGWDAPSKPWPGGGGGGSKDPGGWSDGGSSGDFRTGGKSDSGGGFRTGGSF
;
A
#
# COMPACT_ATOMS: atom_id res chain seq x y z
N MET A 1 10.37 20.45 10.90
CA MET A 1 10.09 19.70 9.66
C MET A 1 10.97 18.47 9.66
N VAL A 2 10.36 17.30 9.56
CA VAL A 2 11.07 16.02 9.57
C VAL A 2 10.85 15.38 8.21
N ASN A 3 11.94 15.02 7.54
CA ASN A 3 11.92 14.27 6.28
C ASN A 3 11.48 12.82 6.59
N GLY A 4 10.73 12.19 5.69
CA GLY A 4 10.29 10.80 5.85
C GLY A 4 11.44 9.79 6.05
N ALA A 5 12.65 10.09 5.59
CA ALA A 5 13.85 9.30 5.91
C ALA A 5 14.19 9.27 7.42
N VAL A 6 13.99 10.38 8.14
CA VAL A 6 14.23 10.47 9.59
C VAL A 6 13.13 9.73 10.36
N VAL A 7 11.89 9.77 9.87
CA VAL A 7 10.77 8.99 10.43
C VAL A 7 11.05 7.49 10.32
N LEU A 8 11.60 7.03 9.20
CA LEU A 8 11.98 5.63 9.03
C LEU A 8 13.14 5.24 9.96
N GLN A 9 14.14 6.11 10.15
CA GLN A 9 15.21 5.85 11.12
C GLN A 9 14.68 5.73 12.55
N GLU A 10 13.72 6.57 12.94
CA GLU A 10 13.07 6.46 14.24
C GLU A 10 12.26 5.15 14.36
N MET A 11 11.56 4.74 13.30
CA MET A 11 10.88 3.45 13.23
C MET A 11 11.87 2.28 13.41
N ASP A 12 13.02 2.34 12.75
CA ASP A 12 14.05 1.31 12.82
C ASP A 12 14.62 1.19 14.24
N ALA A 13 14.83 2.31 14.93
CA ALA A 13 15.25 2.32 16.33
C ALA A 13 14.20 1.69 17.26
N ARG A 14 12.91 2.01 17.07
CA ARG A 14 11.81 1.41 17.85
C ARG A 14 11.66 -0.09 17.57
N LEU A 15 11.89 -0.51 16.32
CA LEU A 15 11.87 -1.91 15.94
C LEU A 15 12.99 -2.68 16.66
N ALA A 16 14.21 -2.13 16.72
CA ALA A 16 15.31 -2.74 17.48
C ALA A 16 14.99 -2.83 18.99
N GLU A 17 14.42 -1.78 19.57
CA GLU A 17 13.98 -1.78 20.97
C GLU A 17 12.90 -2.84 21.24
N ALA A 18 11.89 -2.93 20.38
CA ALA A 18 10.83 -3.94 20.49
C ALA A 18 11.36 -5.38 20.30
N GLN A 19 12.37 -5.58 19.44
CA GLN A 19 13.07 -6.86 19.31
C GLN A 19 13.78 -7.25 20.60
N HIS A 20 14.48 -6.30 21.22
CA HIS A 20 15.13 -6.52 22.52
C HIS A 20 14.11 -6.83 23.62
N GLU A 21 13.01 -6.08 23.70
CA GLU A 21 11.93 -6.31 24.67
C GLU A 21 11.30 -7.70 24.49
N ALA A 22 10.96 -8.08 23.26
CA ALA A 22 10.38 -9.39 22.96
C ALA A 22 11.34 -10.54 23.30
N SER A 23 12.63 -10.36 23.04
CA SER A 23 13.65 -11.36 23.40
C SER A 23 13.85 -11.47 24.92
N ALA A 24 13.83 -10.35 25.64
CA ALA A 24 13.96 -10.32 27.09
C ALA A 24 12.75 -10.96 27.78
N ALA A 25 11.52 -10.57 27.37
CA ALA A 25 10.29 -11.16 27.88
C ALA A 25 10.22 -12.67 27.64
N GLN A 26 10.69 -13.12 26.47
CA GLN A 26 10.77 -14.55 26.19
C GLN A 26 11.77 -15.27 27.09
N THR A 27 12.96 -14.69 27.27
CA THR A 27 14.01 -15.29 28.11
C THR A 27 13.53 -15.47 29.55
N GLU A 28 12.76 -14.51 30.08
CA GLU A 28 12.17 -14.62 31.40
C GLU A 28 11.10 -15.72 31.48
N ALA A 29 10.23 -15.83 30.47
CA ALA A 29 9.26 -16.92 30.39
C ALA A 29 9.95 -18.30 30.34
N ASP A 30 11.02 -18.43 29.55
CA ASP A 30 11.81 -19.68 29.45
C ASP A 30 12.49 -20.02 30.78
N ARG A 31 13.03 -19.01 31.49
CA ARG A 31 13.63 -19.18 32.81
C ARG A 31 12.62 -19.68 33.84
N LEU A 32 11.41 -19.12 33.84
CA LEU A 32 10.33 -19.57 34.72
C LEU A 32 9.88 -20.99 34.35
N ALA A 33 9.75 -21.31 33.06
CA ALA A 33 9.41 -22.66 32.62
C ALA A 33 10.44 -23.70 33.10
N ALA A 34 11.74 -23.39 32.97
CA ALA A 34 12.82 -24.27 33.46
C ALA A 34 12.75 -24.48 34.99
N ARG A 35 12.43 -23.42 35.76
CA ARG A 35 12.28 -23.54 37.23
C ARG A 35 11.06 -24.37 37.63
N ARG A 36 9.94 -24.26 36.90
CA ARG A 36 8.75 -25.12 37.08
C ARG A 36 9.10 -26.58 36.88
N ASP A 37 9.86 -26.86 35.82
CA ASP A 37 10.25 -28.24 35.48
C ASP A 37 11.20 -28.83 36.52
N GLY A 38 12.10 -28.01 37.09
CA GLY A 38 12.90 -28.37 38.26
C GLY A 38 12.05 -28.77 39.47
N LEU A 39 11.03 -27.97 39.82
CA LEU A 39 10.11 -28.28 40.92
C LEU A 39 9.31 -29.57 40.67
N ARG A 40 8.87 -29.83 39.42
CA ARG A 40 8.21 -31.09 39.07
C ARG A 40 9.14 -32.30 39.23
N ALA A 41 10.41 -32.15 38.91
CA ALA A 41 11.40 -33.20 39.14
C ALA A 41 11.63 -33.46 40.64
N GLU A 42 11.62 -32.40 41.47
CA GLU A 42 11.71 -32.51 42.94
C GLU A 42 10.45 -33.16 43.55
N GLU A 43 9.25 -32.80 43.09
CA GLU A 43 8.00 -33.46 43.49
C GLU A 43 8.03 -34.96 43.17
N ALA A 44 8.44 -35.31 41.93
CA ALA A 44 8.55 -36.71 41.52
C ALA A 44 9.61 -37.48 42.33
N ALA A 45 10.69 -36.82 42.78
CA ALA A 45 11.69 -37.43 43.65
C ALA A 45 11.15 -37.62 45.07
N ALA A 46 10.48 -36.61 45.65
CA ALA A 46 9.87 -36.71 46.97
C ALA A 46 8.77 -37.78 47.03
N LEU A 47 7.96 -37.92 45.98
CA LEU A 47 6.97 -38.99 45.87
C LEU A 47 7.62 -40.37 45.80
N ARG A 48 8.76 -40.51 45.11
CA ARG A 48 9.56 -41.75 45.10
C ARG A 48 10.13 -42.06 46.49
N ASP A 49 10.67 -41.06 47.18
CA ASP A 49 11.18 -41.22 48.55
C ASP A 49 10.08 -41.72 49.50
N LEU A 50 8.89 -41.10 49.43
CA LEU A 50 7.71 -41.48 50.22
C LEU A 50 7.24 -42.90 49.88
N ALA A 51 7.15 -43.23 48.59
CA ALA A 51 6.76 -44.55 48.13
C ALA A 51 7.75 -45.62 48.60
N ARG A 52 9.06 -45.33 48.57
CA ARG A 52 10.10 -46.25 49.05
C ARG A 52 9.99 -46.54 50.54
N LEU A 53 9.74 -45.51 51.36
CA LEU A 53 9.56 -45.69 52.80
C LEU A 53 8.33 -46.54 53.14
N ARG A 54 7.25 -46.44 52.35
CA ARG A 54 5.96 -47.09 52.67
C ARG A 54 5.67 -48.41 51.96
N LEU A 55 6.11 -48.59 50.72
CA LEU A 55 5.84 -49.82 49.97
C LEU A 55 6.77 -50.99 50.37
N LEU A 56 7.80 -50.75 51.19
CA LEU A 56 8.54 -51.82 51.85
C LEU A 56 7.71 -52.55 52.93
N GLU A 57 6.59 -51.98 53.38
CA GLU A 57 5.74 -52.54 54.45
C GLU A 57 4.48 -53.28 53.94
N ILE A 58 4.19 -53.29 52.63
CA ILE A 58 2.94 -53.82 52.05
C ILE A 58 3.23 -54.90 50.99
N ALA A 59 2.44 -55.98 50.97
CA ALA A 59 2.63 -57.16 50.11
C ALA A 59 2.63 -56.88 48.58
N ASP A 60 1.86 -55.90 48.11
CA ASP A 60 1.84 -55.44 46.69
C ASP A 60 2.79 -54.24 46.43
N GLY A 61 3.62 -53.89 47.41
CA GLY A 61 4.45 -52.70 47.39
C GLY A 61 5.52 -52.68 46.30
N LYS A 62 6.01 -53.85 45.88
CA LYS A 62 7.06 -53.92 44.86
C LYS A 62 6.59 -53.47 43.48
N ALA A 63 5.40 -53.90 43.04
CA ALA A 63 4.88 -53.58 41.72
C ALA A 63 4.56 -52.08 41.54
N ALA A 64 4.06 -51.42 42.59
CA ALA A 64 3.79 -49.99 42.54
C ALA A 64 5.06 -49.14 42.69
N LEU A 65 6.10 -49.63 43.39
CA LEU A 65 7.45 -49.04 43.37
C LEU A 65 8.06 -49.10 41.95
N ASP A 66 8.01 -50.26 41.31
CA ASP A 66 8.53 -50.45 39.95
C ASP A 66 7.80 -49.54 38.93
N ALA A 67 6.48 -49.35 39.08
CA ALA A 67 5.70 -48.45 38.23
C ALA A 67 6.06 -46.96 38.43
N LEU A 68 6.29 -46.52 39.68
CA LEU A 68 6.72 -45.17 40.01
C LEU A 68 8.16 -44.89 39.54
N ASP A 69 9.06 -45.86 39.66
CA ASP A 69 10.44 -45.75 39.17
C ASP A 69 10.48 -45.69 37.63
N ALA A 70 9.65 -46.49 36.95
CA ALA A 70 9.49 -46.41 35.51
C ALA A 70 8.92 -45.06 35.05
N ALA A 71 7.88 -44.55 35.73
CA ALA A 71 7.30 -43.24 35.44
C ALA A 71 8.30 -42.11 35.70
N GLY A 72 9.02 -42.15 36.82
CA GLY A 72 10.08 -41.18 37.15
C GLY A 72 11.20 -41.17 36.13
N THR A 73 11.62 -42.34 35.64
CA THR A 73 12.64 -42.45 34.59
C THR A 73 12.16 -41.83 33.27
N ARG A 74 10.90 -42.08 32.88
CA ARG A 74 10.30 -41.47 31.68
C ARG A 74 10.20 -39.95 31.78
N VAL A 75 9.84 -39.41 32.94
CA VAL A 75 9.81 -37.95 33.18
C VAL A 75 11.20 -37.35 33.05
N GLN A 76 12.22 -37.98 33.66
CA GLN A 76 13.61 -37.51 33.55
C GLN A 76 14.11 -37.53 32.10
N GLU A 77 13.81 -38.60 31.36
CA GLU A 77 14.18 -38.71 29.94
C GLU A 77 13.47 -37.67 29.08
N SER A 78 12.16 -37.49 29.27
CA SER A 78 11.38 -36.46 28.58
C SER A 78 11.91 -35.05 28.87
N LEU A 79 12.26 -34.74 30.13
CA LEU A 79 12.87 -33.45 30.49
C LEU A 79 14.23 -33.24 29.81
N ARG A 80 15.06 -34.29 29.71
CA ARG A 80 16.35 -34.21 28.98
C ARG A 80 16.15 -33.98 27.49
N GLN A 81 15.24 -34.72 26.86
CA GLN A 81 14.92 -34.57 25.44
C GLN A 81 14.37 -33.18 25.14
N ARG A 82 13.51 -32.66 26.02
CA ARG A 82 12.98 -31.31 25.91
C ARG A 82 14.05 -30.24 26.11
N ALA A 83 14.96 -30.40 27.08
CA ALA A 83 16.09 -29.48 27.24
C ALA A 83 16.97 -29.43 25.99
N ALA A 84 17.34 -30.59 25.43
CA ALA A 84 18.09 -30.67 24.18
C ALA A 84 17.32 -30.05 23.00
N GLY A 85 16.02 -30.32 22.91
CA GLY A 85 15.14 -29.75 21.88
C GLY A 85 14.99 -28.23 22.00
N LEU A 86 14.95 -27.69 23.23
CA LEU A 86 14.92 -26.25 23.49
C LEU A 86 16.23 -25.58 23.07
N ASP A 87 17.38 -26.19 23.38
CA ASP A 87 18.68 -25.68 22.93
C ASP A 87 18.80 -25.68 21.39
N GLU A 88 18.34 -26.74 20.73
CA GLU A 88 18.30 -26.81 19.26
C GLU A 88 17.35 -25.76 18.68
N ALA A 89 16.14 -25.64 19.23
CA ALA A 89 15.16 -24.65 18.80
C ALA A 89 15.66 -23.21 19.03
N GLN A 90 16.38 -22.96 20.13
CA GLN A 90 16.98 -21.66 20.41
C GLN A 90 18.07 -21.32 19.39
N ARG A 91 18.93 -22.28 19.03
CA ARG A 91 19.93 -22.08 17.96
C ARG A 91 19.25 -21.79 16.62
N ALA A 92 18.21 -22.56 16.28
CA ALA A 92 17.45 -22.33 15.05
C ALA A 92 16.79 -20.94 15.01
N VAL A 93 16.31 -20.41 16.15
CA VAL A 93 15.79 -19.04 16.23
C VAL A 93 16.90 -18.01 15.99
N LEU A 94 18.09 -18.20 16.56
CA LEU A 94 19.23 -17.29 16.33
C LEU A 94 19.67 -17.32 14.86
N ASP A 95 19.84 -18.50 14.29
CA ASP A 95 20.22 -18.68 12.89
C ASP A 95 19.19 -18.04 11.93
N ALA A 96 17.89 -18.21 12.23
CA ALA A 96 16.82 -17.59 11.44
C ALA A 96 16.79 -16.06 11.57
N ARG A 97 17.15 -15.50 12.73
CA ARG A 97 17.28 -14.04 12.92
C ARG A 97 18.46 -13.47 12.14
N ASP A 98 19.59 -14.17 12.15
CA ASP A 98 20.77 -13.77 11.39
C ASP A 98 20.49 -13.84 9.87
N ALA A 99 19.80 -14.90 9.43
CA ALA A 99 19.35 -15.04 8.04
C ALA A 99 18.37 -13.92 7.62
N LEU A 100 17.43 -13.54 8.50
CA LEU A 100 16.52 -12.42 8.24
C LEU A 100 17.29 -11.10 8.11
N THR A 101 18.21 -10.83 9.03
CA THR A 101 19.04 -9.61 9.00
C THR A 101 19.87 -9.53 7.72
N ALA A 102 20.48 -10.65 7.31
CA ALA A 102 21.24 -10.74 6.06
C ALA A 102 20.35 -10.54 4.82
N ALA A 103 19.13 -11.10 4.82
CA ALA A 103 18.17 -10.93 3.72
C ALA A 103 17.69 -9.46 3.63
N GLU A 104 17.41 -8.81 4.76
CA GLU A 104 17.02 -7.40 4.80
C GLU A 104 18.15 -6.50 4.29
N ALA A 105 19.40 -6.75 4.71
CA ALA A 105 20.57 -6.02 4.23
C ALA A 105 20.79 -6.20 2.71
N ALA A 106 20.61 -7.42 2.19
CA ALA A 106 20.68 -7.69 0.76
C ALA A 106 19.58 -6.94 -0.01
N ARG A 107 18.34 -6.92 0.50
CA ARG A 107 17.22 -6.18 -0.09
C ARG A 107 17.47 -4.68 -0.09
N ASP A 108 18.01 -4.13 1.00
CA ASP A 108 18.38 -2.71 1.07
C ASP A 108 19.49 -2.36 0.07
N ALA A 109 20.48 -3.25 -0.12
CA ALA A 109 21.50 -3.06 -1.14
C ALA A 109 20.93 -3.07 -2.57
N GLU A 110 20.00 -3.97 -2.89
CA GLU A 110 19.33 -3.97 -4.20
C GLU A 110 18.43 -2.73 -4.39
N ALA A 111 17.75 -2.28 -3.33
CA ALA A 111 16.96 -1.05 -3.38
C ALA A 111 17.83 0.18 -3.67
N GLN A 112 19.01 0.27 -3.05
CA GLN A 112 19.98 1.33 -3.31
C GLN A 112 20.53 1.26 -4.74
N ARG A 113 20.84 0.06 -5.25
CA ARG A 113 21.27 -0.09 -6.66
C ARG A 113 20.18 0.34 -7.63
N LEU A 114 18.93 -0.03 -7.38
CA LEU A 114 17.80 0.38 -8.21
C LEU A 114 17.62 1.90 -8.20
N ALA A 115 17.68 2.52 -7.01
CA ALA A 115 17.59 3.96 -6.87
C ALA A 115 18.75 4.69 -7.57
N ALA A 116 19.98 4.18 -7.43
CA ALA A 116 21.16 4.73 -8.11
C ALA A 116 21.05 4.62 -9.64
N ALA A 117 20.55 3.49 -10.16
CA ALA A 117 20.31 3.31 -11.58
C ALA A 117 19.22 4.26 -12.12
N GLN A 118 18.13 4.44 -11.37
CA GLN A 118 17.07 5.40 -11.71
C GLN A 118 17.57 6.85 -11.69
N GLU A 119 18.39 7.22 -10.70
CA GLU A 119 18.98 8.56 -10.63
C GLU A 119 19.98 8.78 -11.78
N ALA A 120 20.81 7.80 -12.11
CA ALA A 120 21.70 7.85 -13.26
C ALA A 120 20.92 8.00 -14.58
N GLU A 121 19.81 7.28 -14.74
CA GLU A 121 18.91 7.43 -15.89
C GLU A 121 18.32 8.85 -15.95
N ALA A 122 17.84 9.36 -14.82
CA ALA A 122 17.28 10.71 -14.74
C ALA A 122 18.32 11.80 -15.02
N GLN A 123 19.58 11.60 -14.63
CA GLN A 123 20.69 12.49 -14.96
C GLN A 123 21.02 12.43 -16.45
N ALA A 124 21.14 11.24 -17.04
CA ALA A 124 21.38 11.06 -18.46
C ALA A 124 20.27 11.72 -19.32
N LEU A 125 19.00 11.59 -18.91
CA LEU A 125 17.89 12.26 -19.58
C LEU A 125 17.96 13.79 -19.46
N ARG A 126 18.34 14.33 -18.29
CA ARG A 126 18.54 15.77 -18.09
C ARG A 126 19.65 16.32 -18.97
N GLU A 127 20.76 15.61 -19.11
CA GLU A 127 21.86 15.98 -20.01
C GLU A 127 21.45 15.85 -21.49
N ALA A 128 20.63 14.86 -21.80
CA ALA A 128 20.09 14.66 -23.14
C ALA A 128 19.10 15.75 -23.54
N ASP A 129 18.41 16.41 -22.62
CA ASP A 129 17.45 17.47 -22.95
C ASP A 129 18.08 18.63 -23.72
N ALA A 130 19.30 19.03 -23.35
CA ALA A 130 20.03 20.07 -24.07
C ALA A 130 20.41 19.63 -25.50
N LYS A 131 20.75 18.35 -25.69
CA LYS A 131 21.06 17.77 -27.00
C LYS A 131 19.81 17.55 -27.84
N ALA A 132 18.72 17.11 -27.21
CA ALA A 132 17.42 16.89 -27.83
C ALA A 132 16.81 18.20 -28.33
N ALA A 133 16.99 19.31 -27.60
CA ALA A 133 16.59 20.64 -28.06
C ALA A 133 17.26 21.02 -29.39
N ALA A 134 18.48 20.54 -29.67
CA ALA A 134 19.21 20.79 -30.91
C ALA A 134 19.00 19.71 -32.01
N ASP A 135 18.35 18.59 -31.69
CA ASP A 135 18.14 17.47 -32.61
C ASP A 135 16.91 17.69 -33.50
N ALA A 136 17.12 17.74 -34.82
CA ALA A 136 16.04 18.03 -35.77
C ALA A 136 14.96 16.93 -35.83
N GLU A 137 15.32 15.68 -35.57
CA GLU A 137 14.39 14.55 -35.54
C GLU A 137 13.51 14.60 -34.28
N PHE A 138 14.10 14.87 -33.11
CA PHE A 138 13.37 15.09 -31.87
C PHE A 138 12.39 16.26 -31.99
N GLN A 139 12.78 17.39 -32.59
CA GLN A 139 11.85 18.52 -32.81
C GLN A 139 10.66 18.13 -33.69
N ARG A 140 10.90 17.40 -34.78
CA ARG A 140 9.81 16.89 -35.64
C ARG A 140 8.86 15.96 -34.89
N LEU A 141 9.40 15.01 -34.12
CA LEU A 141 8.61 14.09 -33.31
C LEU A 141 7.83 14.80 -32.20
N SER A 142 8.44 15.80 -31.56
CA SER A 142 7.81 16.66 -30.57
C SER A 142 6.60 17.40 -31.16
N THR A 143 6.78 18.09 -32.29
CA THR A 143 5.68 18.79 -32.96
C THR A 143 4.57 17.82 -33.40
N ALA A 144 4.94 16.67 -33.95
CA ALA A 144 3.97 15.64 -34.34
C ALA A 144 3.18 15.09 -33.14
N ALA A 145 3.83 14.90 -31.99
CA ALA A 145 3.18 14.48 -30.75
C ALA A 145 2.23 15.55 -30.20
N GLU A 146 2.65 16.83 -30.20
CA GLU A 146 1.80 17.95 -29.78
C GLU A 146 0.55 18.09 -30.67
N GLU A 147 0.70 17.93 -31.98
CA GLU A 147 -0.40 17.98 -32.94
C GLU A 147 -1.35 16.79 -32.77
N ALA A 148 -0.81 15.57 -32.64
CA ALA A 148 -1.61 14.36 -32.42
C ALA A 148 -2.41 14.44 -31.12
N GLU A 149 -1.80 14.93 -30.04
CA GLU A 149 -2.46 15.14 -28.75
C GLU A 149 -3.57 16.20 -28.86
N ARG A 150 -3.32 17.32 -29.55
CA ARG A 150 -4.35 18.34 -29.80
C ARG A 150 -5.54 17.77 -30.56
N ILE A 151 -5.29 16.96 -31.59
CA ILE A 151 -6.33 16.28 -32.37
C ILE A 151 -7.11 15.29 -31.49
N ALA A 152 -6.42 14.49 -30.66
CA ALA A 152 -7.05 13.55 -29.74
C ALA A 152 -7.96 14.26 -28.73
N GLN A 153 -7.47 15.32 -28.09
CA GLN A 153 -8.25 16.12 -27.14
C GLN A 153 -9.48 16.75 -27.81
N HIS A 154 -9.34 17.31 -29.02
CA HIS A 154 -10.48 17.84 -29.75
C HIS A 154 -11.48 16.74 -30.16
N ALA A 155 -11.01 15.55 -30.52
CA ALA A 155 -11.87 14.41 -30.85
C ALA A 155 -12.64 13.92 -29.61
N GLU A 156 -12.01 13.85 -28.44
CA GLU A 156 -12.65 13.50 -27.18
C GLU A 156 -13.70 14.53 -26.75
N GLN A 157 -13.38 15.82 -26.89
CA GLN A 157 -14.33 16.90 -26.61
C GLN A 157 -15.55 16.84 -27.56
N LYS A 158 -15.32 16.58 -28.86
CA LYS A 158 -16.40 16.39 -29.85
C LYS A 158 -17.23 15.15 -29.57
N ALA A 159 -16.62 14.03 -29.19
CA ALA A 159 -17.34 12.82 -28.80
C ALA A 159 -18.20 13.05 -27.55
N SER A 160 -17.66 13.77 -26.56
CA SER A 160 -18.39 14.13 -25.33
C SER A 160 -19.53 15.13 -25.61
N PHE A 161 -19.33 16.08 -26.52
CA PHE A 161 -20.39 16.97 -26.97
C PHE A 161 -21.46 16.22 -27.76
N ALA A 162 -21.09 15.31 -28.66
CA ALA A 162 -22.03 14.49 -29.42
C ALA A 162 -22.90 13.60 -28.50
N GLY A 163 -22.33 13.07 -27.41
CA GLY A 163 -23.10 12.34 -26.40
C GLY A 163 -24.16 13.21 -25.71
N ARG A 164 -23.77 14.41 -25.26
CA ARG A 164 -24.70 15.37 -24.64
C ARG A 164 -25.76 15.87 -25.61
N ASP A 165 -25.38 16.18 -26.85
CA ASP A 165 -26.30 16.61 -27.91
C ASP A 165 -27.30 15.50 -28.26
N PHE A 166 -26.87 14.23 -28.24
CA PHE A 166 -27.77 13.08 -28.37
C PHE A 166 -28.71 12.93 -27.17
N GLU A 167 -28.25 13.18 -25.94
CA GLU A 167 -29.11 13.13 -24.76
C GLU A 167 -30.18 14.21 -24.81
N GLU A 168 -29.79 15.46 -25.09
CA GLU A 168 -30.68 16.61 -25.15
C GLU A 168 -31.65 16.55 -26.33
N LYS A 169 -31.16 16.28 -27.55
CA LYS A 169 -32.01 16.23 -28.75
C LYS A 169 -32.72 14.89 -28.93
N GLY A 170 -32.23 13.81 -28.31
CA GLY A 170 -32.86 12.49 -28.30
C GLY A 170 -33.94 12.34 -27.23
N ALA A 171 -33.93 13.16 -26.18
CA ALA A 171 -34.95 13.17 -25.13
C ALA A 171 -36.39 13.37 -25.66
N PRO A 172 -36.70 14.34 -26.53
CA PRO A 172 -38.07 14.53 -27.02
C PRO A 172 -38.59 13.33 -27.83
N TYR A 173 -37.72 12.64 -28.59
CA TYR A 173 -38.10 11.44 -29.33
C TYR A 173 -38.37 10.24 -28.41
N ARG A 174 -37.61 10.10 -27.31
CA ARG A 174 -37.84 9.04 -26.30
C ARG A 174 -39.04 9.32 -25.40
N ALA A 175 -39.39 10.59 -25.21
CA ALA A 175 -40.53 11.00 -24.42
C ALA A 175 -41.88 10.76 -25.12
N ASP A 176 -41.90 10.60 -26.45
CA ASP A 176 -43.10 10.23 -27.22
C ASP A 176 -43.31 8.70 -27.21
N PRO A 177 -44.38 8.20 -26.55
CA PRO A 177 -44.66 6.77 -26.46
C PRO A 177 -44.97 6.11 -27.81
N LEU A 178 -45.54 6.86 -28.77
CA LEU A 178 -45.90 6.34 -30.09
C LEU A 178 -44.65 6.17 -30.97
N PHE A 179 -43.72 7.12 -30.89
CA PHE A 179 -42.41 7.03 -31.56
C PHE A 179 -41.58 5.86 -31.00
N ALA A 180 -41.46 5.77 -29.67
CA ALA A 180 -40.72 4.70 -29.01
C ALA A 180 -41.29 3.31 -29.37
N TYR A 181 -42.62 3.16 -29.37
CA TYR A 181 -43.30 1.92 -29.74
C TYR A 181 -42.99 1.46 -31.18
N LEU A 182 -43.04 2.38 -32.16
CA LEU A 182 -42.73 2.04 -33.55
C LEU A 182 -41.23 1.80 -33.77
N TRP A 183 -40.37 2.52 -33.04
CA TRP A 183 -38.92 2.37 -33.08
C TRP A 183 -38.45 1.03 -32.50
N ASP A 184 -38.94 0.63 -31.33
CA ASP A 184 -38.58 -0.63 -30.67
C ASP A 184 -39.02 -1.86 -31.48
N ARG A 185 -40.12 -1.75 -32.23
CA ARG A 185 -40.58 -2.78 -33.17
C ARG A 185 -39.77 -2.81 -34.47
N GLY A 186 -38.89 -1.84 -34.69
CA GLY A 186 -38.08 -1.72 -35.89
C GLY A 186 -38.90 -1.41 -37.14
N TYR A 187 -40.06 -0.75 -36.99
CA TYR A 187 -40.97 -0.43 -38.09
C TYR A 187 -40.23 0.28 -39.25
N GLY A 188 -40.45 -0.20 -40.48
CA GLY A 188 -39.73 0.26 -41.68
C GLY A 188 -38.28 -0.23 -41.83
N THR A 189 -37.83 -1.22 -41.04
CA THR A 189 -36.60 -2.00 -41.31
C THR A 189 -36.94 -3.41 -41.80
N ALA A 190 -35.96 -4.13 -42.33
CA ALA A 190 -36.08 -5.56 -42.62
C ALA A 190 -36.33 -6.44 -41.36
N ARG A 191 -36.17 -5.88 -40.15
CA ARG A 191 -36.40 -6.57 -38.87
C ARG A 191 -37.86 -6.47 -38.40
N TYR A 192 -38.66 -5.60 -39.00
CA TYR A 192 -40.08 -5.45 -38.66
C TYR A 192 -40.86 -6.68 -39.11
N ARG A 193 -41.47 -7.37 -38.14
CA ARG A 193 -42.30 -8.55 -38.40
C ARG A 193 -43.61 -8.43 -37.65
N ALA A 194 -44.67 -8.08 -38.36
CA ALA A 194 -46.01 -7.93 -37.79
C ALA A 194 -47.08 -8.52 -38.73
N PHE A 195 -48.20 -8.94 -38.13
CA PHE A 195 -49.36 -9.43 -38.87
C PHE A 195 -50.02 -8.30 -39.68
N PRO A 196 -50.70 -8.59 -40.81
CA PRO A 196 -51.24 -7.56 -41.72
C PRO A 196 -52.14 -6.50 -41.07
N LEU A 197 -52.94 -6.89 -40.06
CA LEU A 197 -53.80 -5.95 -39.31
C LEU A 197 -52.99 -5.00 -38.42
N VAL A 198 -51.98 -5.53 -37.72
CA VAL A 198 -51.08 -4.72 -36.88
C VAL A 198 -50.27 -3.76 -37.76
N ARG A 199 -49.84 -4.22 -38.94
CA ARG A 199 -49.14 -3.39 -39.92
C ARG A 199 -50.00 -2.22 -40.41
N MET A 200 -51.31 -2.43 -40.63
CA MET A 200 -52.21 -1.35 -41.03
C MET A 200 -52.37 -0.28 -39.95
N VAL A 201 -52.43 -0.69 -38.67
CA VAL A 201 -52.50 0.25 -37.54
C VAL A 201 -51.16 0.98 -37.38
N ASP A 202 -50.04 0.26 -37.44
CA ASP A 202 -48.70 0.84 -37.36
C ASP A 202 -48.43 1.80 -38.55
N ASP A 203 -48.92 1.50 -39.76
CA ASP A 203 -48.87 2.39 -40.95
C ASP A 203 -49.67 3.68 -40.73
N TRP A 204 -50.82 3.60 -40.05
CA TRP A 204 -51.62 4.76 -39.71
C TRP A 204 -50.96 5.63 -38.63
N VAL A 205 -50.46 5.01 -37.56
CA VAL A 205 -49.71 5.70 -36.49
C VAL A 205 -48.45 6.35 -37.07
N ALA A 206 -47.72 5.67 -37.97
CA ALA A 206 -46.53 6.19 -38.61
C ALA A 206 -46.77 7.43 -39.48
N ARG A 207 -47.93 7.51 -40.14
CA ARG A 207 -48.33 8.72 -40.90
C ARG A 207 -48.77 9.86 -39.99
N LEU A 208 -49.39 9.56 -38.85
CA LEU A 208 -49.87 10.55 -37.90
C LEU A 208 -48.72 11.30 -37.21
N ILE A 209 -47.64 10.60 -36.88
CA ILE A 209 -46.48 11.19 -36.17
C ILE A 209 -45.32 11.56 -37.13
N GLU A 210 -45.53 11.49 -38.44
CA GLU A 210 -44.49 11.67 -39.46
C GLU A 210 -43.21 10.86 -39.13
N PHE A 211 -43.42 9.57 -38.84
CA PHE A 211 -42.40 8.69 -38.27
C PHE A 211 -41.16 8.55 -39.17
N GLU A 212 -41.32 8.54 -40.48
CA GLU A 212 -40.22 8.25 -41.41
C GLU A 212 -39.12 9.35 -41.42
N PRO A 213 -39.46 10.66 -41.51
CA PRO A 213 -38.50 11.75 -41.26
C PRO A 213 -37.89 11.74 -39.84
N ALA A 214 -38.70 11.52 -38.81
CA ALA A 214 -38.27 11.52 -37.41
C ALA A 214 -37.29 10.36 -37.11
N ARG A 215 -37.57 9.18 -37.65
CA ARG A 215 -36.75 7.97 -37.56
C ARG A 215 -35.37 8.17 -38.20
N ARG A 216 -35.29 8.79 -39.38
CA ARG A 216 -34.00 9.08 -40.04
C ARG A 216 -33.16 10.06 -39.23
N SER A 217 -33.81 11.08 -38.67
CA SER A 217 -33.16 12.09 -37.83
C SER A 217 -32.64 11.46 -36.53
N TYR A 218 -33.44 10.59 -35.90
CA TYR A 218 -33.05 9.88 -34.68
C TYR A 218 -31.96 8.82 -34.92
N ALA A 219 -32.04 8.05 -36.01
CA ALA A 219 -31.02 7.07 -36.39
C ALA A 219 -29.67 7.73 -36.64
N LEU A 220 -29.66 8.87 -37.34
CA LEU A 220 -28.44 9.66 -37.54
C LEU A 220 -27.87 10.17 -36.20
N LEU A 221 -28.75 10.63 -35.30
CA LEU A 221 -28.38 11.13 -33.99
C LEU A 221 -27.86 10.02 -33.06
N SER A 222 -28.37 8.78 -33.16
CA SER A 222 -27.96 7.64 -32.34
C SER A 222 -26.63 7.02 -32.78
N ASP A 223 -26.31 7.07 -34.07
CA ASP A 223 -25.10 6.45 -34.60
C ASP A 223 -23.87 7.37 -34.47
N LEU A 224 -24.09 8.69 -34.39
CA LEU A 224 -23.04 9.70 -34.31
C LEU A 224 -22.11 9.55 -33.07
N PRO A 225 -22.63 9.33 -31.85
CA PRO A 225 -21.80 9.24 -30.64
C PRO A 225 -20.85 8.04 -30.69
N GLY A 226 -21.32 6.86 -31.13
CA GLY A 226 -20.50 5.66 -31.23
C GLY A 226 -19.32 5.84 -32.21
N GLN A 227 -19.60 6.35 -33.40
CA GLN A 227 -18.56 6.61 -34.41
C GLN A 227 -17.54 7.67 -33.96
N MET A 228 -18.01 8.71 -33.25
CA MET A 228 -17.14 9.76 -32.70
C MET A 228 -16.28 9.24 -31.53
N GLN A 229 -16.82 8.37 -30.67
CA GLN A 229 -16.05 7.72 -29.62
C GLN A 229 -14.96 6.80 -30.18
N ASP A 230 -15.28 6.01 -31.21
CA ASP A 230 -14.30 5.15 -31.86
C ASP A 230 -13.22 5.96 -32.60
N HIS A 231 -13.60 7.09 -33.20
CA HIS A 231 -12.63 8.03 -33.76
C HIS A 231 -11.73 8.64 -32.68
N ALA A 232 -12.29 9.08 -31.55
CA ALA A 232 -11.52 9.61 -30.42
C ALA A 232 -10.52 8.57 -29.87
N LYS A 233 -10.93 7.31 -29.70
CA LYS A 233 -10.03 6.22 -29.29
C LYS A 233 -8.87 6.01 -30.28
N ARG A 234 -9.15 6.04 -31.59
CA ARG A 234 -8.10 5.93 -32.63
C ARG A 234 -7.13 7.11 -32.56
N MET A 235 -7.63 8.33 -32.37
CA MET A 235 -6.77 9.52 -32.26
C MET A 235 -5.92 9.48 -30.98
N ARG A 236 -6.49 9.00 -29.86
CA ARG A 236 -5.74 8.80 -28.61
C ARG A 236 -4.61 7.78 -28.75
N ALA A 237 -4.89 6.63 -29.37
CA ALA A 237 -3.86 5.61 -29.65
C ALA A 237 -2.74 6.15 -30.55
N ALA A 238 -3.08 6.99 -31.53
CA ALA A 238 -2.10 7.64 -32.41
C ALA A 238 -1.24 8.68 -31.64
N ALA A 239 -1.85 9.47 -30.76
CA ALA A 239 -1.13 10.40 -29.88
C ALA A 239 -0.16 9.65 -28.94
N GLU A 240 -0.63 8.56 -28.31
CA GLU A 240 0.22 7.71 -27.46
C GLU A 240 1.39 7.07 -28.23
N ALA A 241 1.19 6.70 -29.50
CA ALA A 241 2.27 6.21 -30.36
C ALA A 241 3.29 7.31 -30.70
N ALA A 242 2.82 8.52 -31.02
CA ALA A 242 3.69 9.67 -31.32
C ALA A 242 4.53 10.10 -30.09
N VAL A 243 3.91 10.14 -28.91
CA VAL A 243 4.60 10.41 -27.65
C VAL A 243 5.64 9.33 -27.33
N ARG A 244 5.32 8.05 -27.55
CA ARG A 244 6.28 6.96 -27.38
C ARG A 244 7.51 7.12 -28.28
N ALA A 245 7.30 7.39 -29.58
CA ALA A 245 8.40 7.62 -30.52
C ALA A 245 9.30 8.80 -30.10
N MET A 246 8.70 9.88 -29.60
CA MET A 246 9.43 11.04 -29.06
C MET A 246 10.26 10.67 -27.81
N ILE A 247 9.70 9.91 -26.87
CA ILE A 247 10.40 9.44 -25.66
C ILE A 247 11.54 8.48 -26.03
N GLU A 248 11.32 7.57 -26.97
CA GLU A 248 12.35 6.66 -27.48
C GLU A 248 13.51 7.41 -28.13
N ARG A 249 13.21 8.44 -28.94
CA ARG A 249 14.25 9.30 -29.51
C ARG A 249 15.04 10.03 -28.43
N ARG A 250 14.37 10.58 -27.41
CA ARG A 250 15.02 11.23 -26.26
C ARG A 250 15.96 10.26 -25.53
N ARG A 251 15.51 9.03 -25.30
CA ARG A 251 16.32 7.96 -24.68
C ARG A 251 17.52 7.57 -25.56
N ALA A 252 17.33 7.47 -26.87
CA ALA A 252 18.43 7.19 -27.80
C ALA A 252 19.50 8.29 -27.77
N ILE A 253 19.10 9.56 -27.69
CA ILE A 253 20.03 10.71 -27.52
C ILE A 253 20.78 10.64 -26.19
N ALA A 254 20.12 10.14 -25.14
CA ALA A 254 20.71 9.88 -23.83
C ALA A 254 21.64 8.65 -23.79
N GLY A 255 21.71 7.86 -24.88
CA GLY A 255 22.44 6.59 -24.90
C GLY A 255 21.81 5.51 -24.02
N LEU A 256 20.53 5.66 -23.68
CA LEU A 256 19.76 4.72 -22.87
C LEU A 256 19.00 3.78 -23.80
N ASP A 257 19.37 2.50 -23.83
CA ASP A 257 18.62 1.47 -24.55
C ASP A 257 17.59 0.77 -23.65
N GLU A 258 16.75 -0.09 -24.23
CA GLU A 258 15.80 -0.90 -23.47
C GLU A 258 16.48 -1.88 -22.49
N ALA A 259 17.73 -2.28 -22.75
CA ALA A 259 18.51 -3.13 -21.86
C ALA A 259 19.06 -2.38 -20.63
N THR A 260 19.11 -1.04 -20.69
CA THR A 260 19.59 -0.16 -19.60
C THR A 260 18.47 0.19 -18.62
N LYS A 261 17.22 -0.25 -18.88
CA LYS A 261 16.12 0.01 -17.95
C LYS A 261 16.40 -0.62 -16.59
N PRO A 262 16.35 0.16 -15.49
CA PRO A 262 16.50 -0.39 -14.16
C PRO A 262 15.41 -1.44 -13.89
N SER A 263 15.82 -2.70 -13.79
CA SER A 263 14.91 -3.82 -13.52
C SER A 263 14.68 -3.98 -12.01
N ALA A 264 13.42 -4.05 -11.61
CA ALA A 264 13.03 -4.34 -10.24
C ALA A 264 13.09 -5.84 -9.88
N ALA A 265 13.44 -6.73 -10.83
CA ALA A 265 13.42 -8.17 -10.61
C ALA A 265 14.37 -8.63 -9.48
N ALA A 266 15.56 -8.02 -9.38
CA ALA A 266 16.51 -8.33 -8.31
C ALA A 266 15.99 -7.87 -6.94
N LEU A 267 15.32 -6.72 -6.88
CA LEU A 267 14.68 -6.22 -5.67
C LEU A 267 13.52 -7.13 -5.26
N GLN A 268 12.66 -7.53 -6.20
CA GLN A 268 11.55 -8.46 -5.94
C GLN A 268 12.05 -9.81 -5.43
N ALA A 269 13.09 -10.39 -6.05
CA ALA A 269 13.69 -11.63 -5.57
C ALA A 269 14.32 -11.49 -4.17
N ALA A 270 14.82 -10.30 -3.82
CA ALA A 270 15.31 -10.02 -2.48
C ALA A 270 14.17 -9.88 -1.45
N GLU A 271 13.03 -9.29 -1.84
CA GLU A 271 11.82 -9.23 -1.02
C GLU A 271 11.25 -10.61 -0.73
N GLU A 272 11.18 -11.49 -1.74
CA GLU A 272 10.76 -12.89 -1.57
C GLU A 272 11.66 -13.65 -0.57
N LYS A 273 12.97 -13.38 -0.59
CA LYS A 273 13.91 -13.95 0.40
C LYS A 273 13.67 -13.42 1.81
N VAL A 274 13.34 -12.14 1.96
CA VAL A 274 12.98 -11.55 3.27
C VAL A 274 11.72 -12.22 3.81
N ASP A 275 10.69 -12.40 2.98
CA ASP A 275 9.45 -13.05 3.40
C ASP A 275 9.66 -14.52 3.77
N ALA A 276 10.47 -15.25 3.00
CA ALA A 276 10.86 -16.62 3.34
C ALA A 276 11.63 -16.69 4.67
N ALA A 277 12.55 -15.76 4.93
CA ALA A 277 13.31 -15.69 6.19
C ALA A 277 12.40 -15.35 7.39
N ARG A 278 11.41 -14.46 7.20
CA ARG A 278 10.39 -14.16 8.23
C ARG A 278 9.54 -15.37 8.56
N ALA A 279 9.10 -16.12 7.55
CA ALA A 279 8.34 -17.35 7.74
C ALA A 279 9.17 -18.42 8.49
N ALA A 280 10.45 -18.57 8.15
CA ALA A 280 11.36 -19.47 8.84
C ALA A 280 11.56 -19.08 10.31
N LEU A 281 11.73 -17.78 10.59
CA LEU A 281 11.83 -17.26 11.96
C LEU A 281 10.56 -17.54 12.77
N ALA A 282 9.38 -17.25 12.21
CA ALA A 282 8.11 -17.52 12.87
C ALA A 282 7.92 -19.02 13.17
N ALA A 283 8.31 -19.91 12.24
CA ALA A 283 8.25 -21.35 12.45
C ALA A 283 9.22 -21.81 13.56
N ALA A 284 10.45 -21.29 13.60
CA ALA A 284 11.42 -21.59 14.64
C ALA A 284 10.94 -21.12 16.02
N GLU A 285 10.39 -19.91 16.11
CA GLU A 285 9.81 -19.38 17.35
C GLU A 285 8.59 -20.18 17.80
N GLY A 286 7.75 -20.64 16.86
CA GLY A 286 6.63 -21.55 17.12
C GLY A 286 7.09 -22.89 17.70
N LYS A 287 8.11 -23.52 17.10
CA LYS A 287 8.70 -24.78 17.62
C LYS A 287 9.25 -24.60 19.03
N ARG A 288 9.98 -23.51 19.29
CA ARG A 288 10.51 -23.19 20.63
C ARG A 288 9.37 -22.98 21.63
N SER A 289 8.32 -22.25 21.26
CA SER A 289 7.18 -21.97 22.14
C SER A 289 6.43 -23.25 22.53
N ALA A 290 6.19 -24.16 21.57
CA ALA A 290 5.54 -25.45 21.84
C ALA A 290 6.35 -26.31 22.82
N LEU A 291 7.67 -26.35 22.62
CA LEU A 291 8.59 -27.01 23.56
C LEU A 291 8.59 -26.30 24.91
N ALA A 292 8.63 -24.97 24.98
CA ALA A 292 8.66 -24.23 26.26
C ALA A 292 7.39 -24.46 27.09
N SER A 293 6.22 -24.51 26.45
CA SER A 293 4.94 -24.78 27.13
C SER A 293 4.80 -26.22 27.62
N GLY A 294 5.61 -27.16 27.11
CA GLY A 294 5.46 -28.60 27.40
C GLY A 294 4.26 -29.23 26.66
N GLU A 295 3.83 -28.61 25.57
CA GLU A 295 2.79 -29.15 24.67
C GLU A 295 3.34 -30.20 23.71
N ASP A 296 4.65 -30.50 23.79
CA ASP A 296 5.24 -31.55 22.98
C ASP A 296 4.70 -32.94 23.39
N PRO A 297 4.52 -33.85 22.42
CA PRO A 297 3.93 -35.17 22.69
C PRO A 297 4.65 -35.97 23.78
N ALA A 298 5.98 -35.87 23.84
CA ALA A 298 6.80 -36.62 24.80
C ALA A 298 6.60 -36.12 26.24
N SER A 299 6.56 -34.80 26.46
CA SER A 299 6.24 -34.21 27.76
C SER A 299 4.83 -34.55 28.21
N GLN A 300 3.84 -34.48 27.33
CA GLN A 300 2.47 -34.87 27.68
C GLN A 300 2.35 -36.35 28.03
N GLU A 301 3.07 -37.23 27.33
CA GLU A 301 3.10 -38.66 27.64
C GLU A 301 3.76 -38.94 28.99
N ALA A 302 4.87 -38.27 29.29
CA ALA A 302 5.56 -38.41 30.57
C ALA A 302 4.71 -37.90 31.75
N VAL A 303 4.02 -36.76 31.59
CA VAL A 303 3.07 -36.24 32.59
C VAL A 303 1.92 -37.22 32.79
N ARG A 304 1.29 -37.72 31.72
CA ARG A 304 0.21 -38.72 31.82
C ARG A 304 0.67 -40.01 32.50
N ALA A 305 1.89 -40.47 32.22
CA ALA A 305 2.45 -41.66 32.88
C ALA A 305 2.67 -41.43 34.38
N LEU A 306 3.13 -40.23 34.77
CA LEU A 306 3.27 -39.84 36.17
C LEU A 306 1.91 -39.70 36.85
N GLU A 307 0.94 -39.04 36.21
CA GLU A 307 -0.44 -38.92 36.70
C GLU A 307 -1.13 -40.28 36.83
N ALA A 308 -0.86 -41.24 35.93
CA ALA A 308 -1.38 -42.60 36.06
C ALA A 308 -0.74 -43.34 37.25
N ALA A 309 0.57 -43.17 37.45
CA ALA A 309 1.28 -43.76 38.58
C ALA A 309 0.86 -43.15 39.94
N ILE A 310 0.60 -41.83 39.97
CA ILE A 310 0.09 -41.11 41.15
C ILE A 310 -1.41 -41.34 41.35
N GLY A 311 -2.20 -41.34 40.27
CA GLY A 311 -3.66 -41.53 40.30
C GLY A 311 -4.06 -42.91 40.82
N ALA A 312 -3.18 -43.91 40.70
CA ALA A 312 -3.33 -45.22 41.35
C ALA A 312 -3.31 -45.14 42.90
N ARG A 313 -2.75 -44.08 43.50
CA ARG A 313 -2.81 -43.78 44.94
C ARG A 313 -2.86 -42.27 45.16
N SER A 314 -4.07 -41.73 45.35
CA SER A 314 -4.25 -40.28 45.51
C SER A 314 -3.36 -39.70 46.61
N LEU A 315 -2.80 -38.51 46.39
CA LEU A 315 -1.96 -37.78 47.35
C LEU A 315 -2.67 -37.58 48.72
N ARG A 316 -4.01 -37.63 48.71
CA ARG A 316 -4.87 -37.67 49.89
C ARG A 316 -4.83 -39.01 50.63
N THR A 317 -4.84 -40.13 49.90
CA THR A 317 -4.63 -41.48 50.44
C THR A 317 -3.24 -41.61 51.06
N LEU A 318 -2.20 -41.11 50.38
CA LEU A 318 -0.84 -41.06 50.94
C LEU A 318 -0.77 -40.19 52.21
N ARG A 319 -1.50 -39.06 52.27
CA ARG A 319 -1.65 -38.24 53.49
C ARG A 319 -2.38 -38.97 54.62
N GLU A 320 -3.49 -39.62 54.32
CA GLU A 320 -4.29 -40.36 55.31
C GLU A 320 -3.56 -41.61 55.84
N GLU A 321 -2.66 -42.18 55.05
CA GLU A 321 -1.75 -43.26 55.45
C GLU A 321 -0.54 -42.73 56.25
N ALA A 322 0.04 -41.59 55.85
CA ALA A 322 1.11 -40.92 56.59
C ALA A 322 0.63 -40.49 57.99
N ALA A 323 -0.55 -39.87 58.09
CA ALA A 323 -1.16 -39.48 59.36
C ALA A 323 -1.50 -40.66 60.28
N ARG A 324 -1.55 -41.90 59.75
CA ARG A 324 -1.80 -43.12 60.53
C ARG A 324 -0.53 -43.74 61.12
N THR A 325 0.68 -43.23 60.82
CA THR A 325 1.94 -43.85 61.28
C THR A 325 2.96 -42.81 61.74
N PRO A 326 3.59 -42.96 62.92
CA PRO A 326 4.33 -41.88 63.59
C PRO A 326 5.83 -41.83 63.25
N THR A 327 6.21 -41.87 61.97
CA THR A 327 7.62 -41.75 61.54
C THR A 327 7.94 -40.31 61.10
N ARG A 328 8.87 -39.66 61.81
CA ARG A 328 9.29 -38.26 61.59
C ARG A 328 9.76 -37.97 60.15
N ASP A 329 10.27 -38.98 59.45
CA ASP A 329 10.76 -38.86 58.08
C ASP A 329 9.63 -38.72 57.04
N ASP A 330 8.47 -39.34 57.27
CA ASP A 330 7.31 -39.18 56.37
C ASP A 330 6.70 -37.80 56.47
N ASP A 331 6.53 -37.29 57.69
CA ASP A 331 6.02 -35.94 57.94
C ASP A 331 6.92 -34.89 57.26
N ALA A 332 8.24 -35.11 57.27
CA ALA A 332 9.20 -34.25 56.60
C ALA A 332 9.07 -34.29 55.07
N ILE A 333 8.82 -35.46 54.47
CA ILE A 333 8.63 -35.59 53.01
C ILE A 333 7.28 -35.00 52.57
N VAL A 334 6.21 -35.20 53.34
CA VAL A 334 4.90 -34.59 53.07
C VAL A 334 4.98 -33.07 53.19
N ALA A 335 5.65 -32.54 54.22
CA ALA A 335 5.89 -31.10 54.34
C ALA A 335 6.71 -30.56 53.16
N ARG A 336 7.73 -31.29 52.69
CA ARG A 336 8.50 -30.92 51.49
C ARG A 336 7.60 -30.86 50.25
N LEU A 337 6.74 -31.87 50.04
CA LEU A 337 5.78 -31.90 48.93
C LEU A 337 4.79 -30.72 48.97
N GLU A 338 4.30 -30.36 50.15
CA GLU A 338 3.41 -29.19 50.31
C GLU A 338 4.10 -27.88 49.95
N ILE A 339 5.35 -27.69 50.39
CA ILE A 339 6.14 -26.50 50.09
C ILE A 339 6.42 -26.42 48.58
N THR A 340 6.90 -27.52 47.98
CA THR A 340 7.21 -27.58 46.54
C THR A 340 5.95 -27.36 45.68
N ALA A 341 4.80 -27.94 46.07
CA ALA A 341 3.53 -27.75 45.36
C ALA A 341 3.01 -26.30 45.46
N ALA A 342 3.15 -25.67 46.63
CA ALA A 342 2.78 -24.27 46.81
C ALA A 342 3.70 -23.33 46.02
N GLU A 343 5.00 -23.61 45.95
CA GLU A 343 5.95 -22.86 45.13
C GLU A 343 5.64 -23.04 43.63
N ARG A 344 5.36 -24.27 43.18
CA ARG A 344 4.95 -24.56 41.80
C ARG A 344 3.71 -23.78 41.42
N GLY A 345 2.68 -23.74 42.26
CA GLY A 345 1.45 -22.99 41.98
C GLY A 345 1.70 -21.49 41.77
N ARG A 346 2.54 -20.85 42.62
CA ARG A 346 2.94 -19.44 42.44
C ARG A 346 3.72 -19.22 41.15
N LEU A 347 4.59 -20.17 40.82
CA LEU A 347 5.45 -20.09 39.66
C LEU A 347 4.71 -20.35 38.34
N GLU A 348 3.66 -21.17 38.36
CA GLU A 348 2.74 -21.36 37.24
C GLU A 348 1.94 -20.08 36.94
N SER A 349 1.47 -19.35 37.96
CA SER A 349 0.86 -18.03 37.76
C SER A 349 1.85 -17.03 37.16
N ALA A 350 3.07 -16.94 37.71
CA ALA A 350 4.10 -16.05 37.18
C ALA A 350 4.52 -16.40 35.76
N LEU A 351 4.58 -17.70 35.42
CA LEU A 351 4.85 -18.18 34.07
C LEU A 351 3.74 -17.77 33.11
N ALA A 352 2.47 -17.91 33.49
CA ALA A 352 1.35 -17.46 32.67
C ALA A 352 1.40 -15.96 32.38
N ASP A 353 1.71 -15.14 33.39
CA ASP A 353 1.90 -13.70 33.24
C ASP A 353 3.07 -13.37 32.30
N ALA A 354 4.21 -14.04 32.48
CA ALA A 354 5.40 -13.86 31.63
C ALA A 354 5.14 -14.29 30.18
N GLN A 355 4.41 -15.38 29.97
CA GLN A 355 3.98 -15.84 28.63
C GLN A 355 3.06 -14.81 27.97
N ALA A 356 2.08 -14.27 28.70
CA ALA A 356 1.20 -13.22 28.19
C ALA A 356 1.98 -11.95 27.82
N GLN A 357 2.99 -11.57 28.62
CA GLN A 357 3.89 -10.45 28.31
C GLN A 357 4.73 -10.73 27.05
N ALA A 358 5.31 -11.92 26.93
CA ALA A 358 6.09 -12.32 25.76
C ALA A 358 5.25 -12.35 24.48
N GLU A 359 4.03 -12.88 24.53
CA GLU A 359 3.09 -12.81 23.41
C GLU A 359 2.72 -11.37 23.04
N GLY A 360 2.44 -10.52 24.04
CA GLY A 360 2.16 -9.10 23.82
C GLY A 360 3.33 -8.38 23.13
N ALA A 361 4.56 -8.64 23.57
CA ALA A 361 5.77 -8.07 22.98
C ALA A 361 5.99 -8.56 21.54
N ARG A 362 5.76 -9.86 21.26
CA ARG A 362 5.82 -10.40 19.88
C ARG A 362 4.78 -9.78 18.96
N ARG A 363 3.54 -9.57 19.44
CA ARG A 363 2.49 -8.91 18.66
C ARG A 363 2.87 -7.47 18.31
N ARG A 364 3.38 -6.70 19.28
CA ARG A 364 3.90 -5.34 19.05
C ARG A 364 5.04 -5.32 18.02
N LEU A 365 5.98 -6.27 18.12
CA LEU A 365 7.07 -6.40 17.15
C LEU A 365 6.54 -6.68 15.72
N ALA A 366 5.60 -7.61 15.58
CA ALA A 366 4.99 -7.94 14.29
C ALA A 366 4.24 -6.74 13.69
N GLU A 367 3.52 -5.97 14.51
CA GLU A 367 2.86 -4.73 14.09
C GLU A 367 3.86 -3.67 13.61
N LEU A 368 4.98 -3.47 14.33
CA LEU A 368 6.04 -2.56 13.89
C LEU A 368 6.69 -3.01 12.58
N GLN A 369 6.95 -4.31 12.41
CA GLN A 369 7.47 -4.86 11.16
C GLN A 369 6.52 -4.63 9.99
N ALA A 370 5.23 -4.88 10.19
CA ALA A 370 4.20 -4.61 9.20
C ALA A 370 4.12 -3.12 8.85
N LEU A 371 4.17 -2.24 9.86
CA LEU A 371 4.11 -0.80 9.66
C LEU A 371 5.34 -0.27 8.91
N ARG A 372 6.52 -0.79 9.22
CA ARG A 372 7.77 -0.51 8.49
C ARG A 372 7.65 -0.92 7.03
N GLN A 373 7.10 -2.10 6.76
CA GLN A 373 6.88 -2.57 5.40
C GLN A 373 5.89 -1.67 4.64
N ASP A 374 4.79 -1.28 5.29
CA ASP A 374 3.81 -0.36 4.71
C ASP A 374 4.46 1.01 4.40
N MET A 375 5.29 1.55 5.31
CA MET A 375 6.05 2.79 5.08
C MET A 375 6.98 2.70 3.88
N ARG A 376 7.67 1.58 3.70
CA ARG A 376 8.55 1.35 2.56
C ARG A 376 7.78 1.18 1.25
N SER A 377 6.73 0.37 1.25
CA SER A 377 5.89 0.14 0.06
C SER A 377 5.24 1.42 -0.47
N ARG A 378 4.87 2.34 0.43
CA ARG A 378 4.29 3.65 0.10
C ARG A 378 5.36 4.71 -0.22
N GLY A 379 6.63 4.36 -0.14
CA GLY A 379 7.74 5.25 -0.47
C GLY A 379 7.85 6.45 0.48
N VAL A 380 7.56 6.27 1.78
CA VAL A 380 7.69 7.32 2.81
C VAL A 380 9.11 7.89 2.87
N GLU A 381 10.10 7.16 2.36
CA GLU A 381 11.51 7.57 2.27
C GLU A 381 11.76 8.66 1.20
N ARG A 382 10.83 8.86 0.26
CA ARG A 382 10.98 9.83 -0.84
C ARG A 382 10.84 11.26 -0.31
N HIS A 383 11.54 12.20 -0.95
CA HIS A 383 11.53 13.63 -0.62
C HIS A 383 10.13 14.30 -0.64
N GLU A 384 9.13 13.62 -1.20
CA GLU A 384 7.73 14.06 -1.26
C GLU A 384 6.98 13.87 0.06
N TRP A 385 7.55 13.11 1.00
CA TRP A 385 7.01 12.88 2.34
C TRP A 385 7.69 13.79 3.37
N GLY A 386 7.03 14.91 3.67
CA GLY A 386 7.45 15.85 4.72
C GLY A 386 6.42 15.94 5.84
N PHE A 387 6.89 15.91 7.09
CA PHE A 387 6.05 16.02 8.28
C PHE A 387 6.37 17.27 9.11
N THR A 388 5.36 17.84 9.76
CA THR A 388 5.51 18.98 10.67
C THR A 388 6.39 18.61 11.87
N SER A 389 6.18 17.42 12.45
CA SER A 389 6.89 16.92 13.63
C SER A 389 7.02 15.39 13.63
N GLY A 390 8.24 14.88 13.86
CA GLY A 390 8.50 13.44 14.05
C GLY A 390 7.89 12.87 15.32
N ALA A 391 7.80 13.68 16.38
CA ALA A 391 7.17 13.27 17.65
C ALA A 391 5.68 12.93 17.50
N LEU A 392 4.99 13.57 16.54
CA LEU A 392 3.59 13.28 16.24
C LEU A 392 3.44 11.92 15.55
N VAL A 393 4.36 11.58 14.64
CA VAL A 393 4.41 10.26 14.01
C VAL A 393 4.75 9.19 15.05
N GLY A 394 5.70 9.46 15.94
CA GLY A 394 6.00 8.59 17.09
C GLY A 394 4.79 8.34 17.99
N ALA A 395 3.97 9.38 18.24
CA ALA A 395 2.74 9.23 19.01
C ALA A 395 1.70 8.36 18.28
N LEU A 396 1.54 8.51 16.97
CA LEU A 396 0.65 7.67 16.16
C LEU A 396 1.10 6.21 16.16
N ILE A 397 2.40 5.95 16.02
CA ILE A 397 2.96 4.59 16.12
C ILE A 397 2.64 4.00 17.50
N ALA A 398 2.80 4.78 18.57
CA ALA A 398 2.48 4.35 19.93
C ALA A 398 0.97 4.13 20.16
N GLU A 399 0.08 4.80 19.42
CA GLU A 399 -1.36 4.52 19.44
C GLU A 399 -1.70 3.20 18.73
N VAL A 400 -1.03 2.91 17.60
CA VAL A 400 -1.16 1.62 16.90
C VAL A 400 -0.73 0.47 17.80
N LEU A 401 0.44 0.58 18.44
CA LEU A 401 0.97 -0.47 19.33
C LEU A 401 0.14 -0.69 20.59
N ARG A 402 -0.67 0.29 20.99
CA ARG A 402 -1.63 0.16 22.09
C ARG A 402 -2.98 -0.39 21.64
N GLY A 403 -3.15 -0.66 20.35
CA GLY A 403 -4.43 -1.08 19.75
C GLY A 403 -5.48 0.03 19.72
N ALA A 404 -5.11 1.28 20.00
CA ALA A 404 -6.03 2.43 19.99
C ALA A 404 -6.28 2.98 18.58
N LEU A 405 -5.44 2.58 17.62
CA LEU A 405 -5.49 3.03 16.23
C LEU A 405 -5.31 1.84 15.29
N SER A 406 -6.19 1.69 14.31
CA SER A 406 -6.00 0.70 13.25
C SER A 406 -4.88 1.15 12.29
N ARG A 407 -4.33 0.21 11.50
CA ARG A 407 -3.37 0.55 10.43
C ARG A 407 -3.97 1.50 9.40
N ASP A 408 -5.24 1.33 9.07
CA ASP A 408 -5.91 2.22 8.10
C ASP A 408 -6.09 3.63 8.66
N ASP A 409 -6.44 3.74 9.94
CA ASP A 409 -6.56 5.04 10.63
C ASP A 409 -5.20 5.71 10.81
N PHE A 410 -4.16 4.92 11.08
CA PHE A 410 -2.77 5.38 11.08
C PHE A 410 -2.43 6.04 9.74
N TRP A 411 -2.71 5.35 8.64
CA TRP A 411 -2.45 5.86 7.30
C TRP A 411 -3.29 7.09 6.98
N GLY A 412 -4.56 7.10 7.35
CA GLY A 412 -5.42 8.26 7.18
C GLY A 412 -4.91 9.49 7.95
N ARG A 413 -4.37 9.30 9.16
CA ARG A 413 -3.76 10.40 9.95
C ARG A 413 -2.40 10.83 9.41
N MET A 414 -1.56 9.88 8.98
CA MET A 414 -0.29 10.16 8.30
C MET A 414 -0.50 10.99 7.04
N GLU A 415 -1.48 10.64 6.20
CA GLU A 415 -1.79 11.36 4.96
C GLU A 415 -2.33 12.77 5.22
N ARG A 416 -3.10 12.97 6.30
CA ARG A 416 -3.58 14.31 6.71
C ARG A 416 -2.46 15.20 7.26
N GLN A 417 -1.43 14.59 7.84
CA GLN A 417 -0.27 15.30 8.41
C GLN A 417 0.87 15.49 7.41
N ARG A 418 0.80 14.80 6.27
CA ARG A 418 1.67 15.03 5.12
C ARG A 418 1.50 16.48 4.69
N LEU A 419 2.59 17.25 4.78
CA LEU A 419 2.61 18.52 4.08
C LEU A 419 2.60 18.20 2.58
N PRO A 420 1.86 18.95 1.74
CA PRO A 420 2.13 18.96 0.32
C PRO A 420 3.62 19.26 0.19
N GLY A 421 4.40 18.29 -0.27
CA GLY A 421 5.84 18.48 -0.45
C GLY A 421 6.00 19.79 -1.18
N SER A 422 6.74 20.74 -0.58
CA SER A 422 6.86 22.10 -1.09
C SER A 422 7.17 21.99 -2.57
N MET A 423 6.16 22.25 -3.38
CA MET A 423 6.23 22.03 -4.79
C MET A 423 7.12 23.14 -5.30
N ARG A 424 8.39 22.80 -5.54
CA ARG A 424 9.21 23.56 -6.47
C ARG A 424 8.61 23.27 -7.85
N GLY A 425 7.50 23.96 -8.13
CA GLY A 425 6.73 23.86 -9.37
C GLY A 425 5.60 22.82 -9.33
N THR A 426 4.40 23.21 -8.94
CA THR A 426 3.17 22.70 -9.55
C THR A 426 2.08 23.76 -9.67
N ALA A 427 1.93 24.28 -10.87
CA ALA A 427 0.83 23.74 -11.64
C ALA A 427 1.36 22.42 -12.22
N GLN A 428 0.71 21.27 -12.02
CA GLN A 428 1.04 20.07 -12.79
C GLN A 428 0.84 20.45 -14.26
N PRO A 429 1.89 20.64 -15.05
CA PRO A 429 1.71 20.90 -16.46
C PRO A 429 1.60 19.52 -17.13
N GLY A 430 1.04 19.46 -18.34
CA GLY A 430 1.35 18.32 -19.20
C GLY A 430 2.88 18.15 -19.35
N PRO A 431 3.36 17.09 -20.00
CA PRO A 431 4.81 16.84 -20.20
C PRO A 431 5.62 17.99 -20.83
N TRP A 432 4.97 19.12 -21.16
CA TRP A 432 5.49 20.33 -21.80
C TRP A 432 5.31 21.64 -21.01
N GLY A 433 5.04 21.61 -19.71
CA GLY A 433 5.09 22.85 -18.91
C GLY A 433 3.92 23.83 -19.11
N LYS A 434 2.82 23.47 -19.79
CA LYS A 434 1.69 24.39 -20.06
C LYS A 434 0.35 23.90 -19.51
N ALA A 435 -0.42 24.84 -18.94
CA ALA A 435 -1.79 24.65 -18.49
C ALA A 435 -2.75 24.48 -19.70
N PRO A 436 -3.82 23.68 -19.57
CA PRO A 436 -4.76 23.45 -20.66
C PRO A 436 -5.45 24.77 -21.07
N PRO A 437 -5.52 25.09 -22.38
CA PRO A 437 -6.35 26.20 -22.85
C PRO A 437 -7.82 25.83 -22.65
N GLY A 438 -8.60 26.75 -22.07
CA GLY A 438 -10.05 26.64 -22.00
C GLY A 438 -10.67 26.62 -23.40
N PRO A 439 -11.98 26.28 -23.50
CA PRO A 439 -12.66 26.23 -24.79
C PRO A 439 -12.54 27.62 -25.41
N TRP A 440 -11.92 27.71 -26.59
CA TRP A 440 -11.69 28.96 -27.34
C TRP A 440 -10.47 29.81 -26.92
N GLY A 441 -9.39 29.21 -26.40
CA GLY A 441 -8.10 29.88 -26.32
C GLY A 441 -8.00 30.97 -25.24
N ARG A 442 -8.83 30.88 -24.19
CA ARG A 442 -8.72 31.69 -22.97
C ARG A 442 -8.37 30.80 -21.78
N PRO A 443 -7.55 31.28 -20.82
CA PRO A 443 -7.23 30.50 -19.63
C PRO A 443 -8.50 30.26 -18.80
N ALA A 444 -8.63 29.04 -18.26
CA ALA A 444 -9.70 28.71 -17.32
C ALA A 444 -9.56 29.58 -16.05
N PRO A 445 -10.65 30.12 -15.49
CA PRO A 445 -10.59 30.79 -14.20
C PRO A 445 -10.20 29.76 -13.12
N GLY A 446 -9.14 30.07 -12.37
CA GLY A 446 -8.62 29.21 -11.31
C GLY A 446 -9.54 29.15 -10.07
N PRO A 447 -9.31 28.22 -9.13
CA PRO A 447 -10.25 27.86 -8.07
C PRO A 447 -10.39 28.90 -6.92
N TRP A 448 -9.80 30.09 -7.07
CA TRP A 448 -9.81 31.13 -6.04
C TRP A 448 -10.08 32.50 -6.68
N ALA A 449 -11.26 32.65 -7.27
CA ALA A 449 -11.87 33.95 -7.52
C ALA A 449 -13.06 34.08 -6.57
N GLY A 450 -12.83 34.79 -5.48
CA GLY A 450 -13.83 35.05 -4.46
C GLY A 450 -15.06 35.75 -5.05
N GLU A 451 -16.21 35.19 -4.67
CA GLU A 451 -17.48 35.85 -4.43
C GLU A 451 -17.46 37.38 -4.57
N GLN A 452 -17.91 37.88 -5.72
CA GLN A 452 -18.60 39.15 -5.81
C GLN A 452 -19.37 39.26 -7.13
N ASN A 453 -20.66 39.55 -6.94
CA ASN A 453 -21.67 39.96 -7.90
C ASN A 453 -22.51 38.84 -8.57
N GLY A 454 -23.64 38.55 -7.91
CA GLY A 454 -24.76 37.84 -8.51
C GLY A 454 -25.38 38.65 -9.65
N GLY A 455 -25.59 37.98 -10.78
CA GLY A 455 -26.33 38.48 -11.92
C GLY A 455 -26.75 37.30 -12.79
N GLY A 456 -28.05 36.99 -12.80
CA GLY A 456 -28.63 35.81 -13.41
C GLY A 456 -28.38 35.69 -14.92
N TRP A 457 -28.16 34.46 -15.38
CA TRP A 457 -27.92 34.11 -16.77
C TRP A 457 -29.18 33.50 -17.44
N TRP A 458 -30.32 34.18 -17.28
CA TRP A 458 -31.55 33.85 -18.01
C TRP A 458 -32.29 35.13 -18.47
N GLY A 459 -32.53 35.22 -19.79
CA GLY A 459 -33.81 35.70 -20.32
C GLY A 459 -33.89 37.13 -20.86
N GLY A 460 -34.08 37.25 -22.18
CA GLY A 460 -34.63 38.46 -22.77
C GLY A 460 -34.47 38.57 -24.30
N GLY A 461 -35.30 37.86 -25.07
CA GLY A 461 -35.37 38.06 -26.52
C GLY A 461 -36.33 37.10 -27.22
N LYS A 462 -37.61 37.46 -27.29
CA LYS A 462 -38.68 36.72 -27.99
C LYS A 462 -38.95 37.39 -29.35
N GLY A 463 -39.20 36.56 -30.36
CA GLY A 463 -39.71 36.92 -31.70
C GLY A 463 -38.79 36.32 -32.78
N GLY A 464 -39.15 35.31 -33.57
CA GLY A 464 -40.45 34.88 -34.07
C GLY A 464 -40.41 34.99 -35.60
N GLY A 465 -40.40 33.87 -36.32
CA GLY A 465 -40.66 33.86 -37.77
C GLY A 465 -39.87 32.84 -38.60
N GLY A 466 -40.60 31.90 -39.19
CA GLY A 466 -40.49 31.56 -40.62
C GLY A 466 -39.36 30.64 -41.07
N TRP A 467 -39.70 29.36 -41.26
CA TRP A 467 -39.04 28.54 -42.28
C TRP A 467 -39.55 28.96 -43.66
N ASP A 468 -38.65 29.37 -44.54
CA ASP A 468 -38.79 29.23 -46.00
C ASP A 468 -37.40 29.17 -46.65
N ALA A 469 -37.22 28.15 -47.49
CA ALA A 469 -36.05 27.86 -48.34
C ALA A 469 -35.94 28.90 -49.51
N PRO A 470 -34.95 28.90 -50.46
CA PRO A 470 -34.09 27.79 -50.86
C PRO A 470 -32.63 28.09 -51.31
N SER A 471 -31.82 27.02 -51.28
CA SER A 471 -30.79 26.57 -52.24
C SER A 471 -29.89 27.53 -53.07
N LYS A 472 -28.60 27.15 -53.10
CA LYS A 472 -27.53 27.30 -54.14
C LYS A 472 -26.62 28.53 -54.05
N PRO A 473 -25.42 28.49 -54.69
CA PRO A 473 -24.37 27.47 -54.58
C PRO A 473 -22.97 28.11 -54.34
N TRP A 474 -21.99 27.29 -53.99
CA TRP A 474 -20.58 27.61 -54.16
C TRP A 474 -20.26 28.02 -55.61
N PRO A 475 -19.43 29.06 -55.84
CA PRO A 475 -18.63 29.17 -57.03
C PRO A 475 -17.21 28.65 -56.75
N GLY A 476 -16.81 27.62 -57.49
CA GLY A 476 -15.40 27.31 -57.72
C GLY A 476 -14.89 28.08 -58.93
N GLY A 477 -13.58 28.35 -58.93
CA GLY A 477 -12.76 28.37 -60.15
C GLY A 477 -12.02 29.66 -60.50
N GLY A 478 -10.68 29.58 -60.48
CA GLY A 478 -9.73 30.37 -61.29
C GLY A 478 -9.42 31.78 -60.78
N GLY A 479 -8.20 32.32 -60.81
CA GLY A 479 -6.96 31.94 -61.46
C GLY A 479 -6.18 33.23 -61.80
N GLY A 480 -4.86 33.26 -61.57
CA GLY A 480 -3.93 34.33 -61.98
C GLY A 480 -4.01 35.60 -61.12
N GLY A 481 -2.94 36.36 -60.86
CA GLY A 481 -1.57 36.37 -61.35
C GLY A 481 -1.01 37.78 -61.11
N SER A 482 0.17 37.86 -60.49
CA SER A 482 1.16 38.95 -60.54
C SER A 482 0.78 40.37 -60.14
N LYS A 483 1.53 40.94 -59.17
CA LYS A 483 2.48 42.07 -59.33
C LYS A 483 2.70 42.83 -58.02
N ASP A 484 3.90 42.68 -57.46
CA ASP A 484 4.69 43.77 -56.85
C ASP A 484 4.78 44.96 -57.83
N PRO A 485 5.10 46.23 -57.43
CA PRO A 485 6.15 46.55 -56.44
C PRO A 485 6.02 47.88 -55.66
N GLY A 486 7.02 48.13 -54.80
CA GLY A 486 7.37 49.45 -54.23
C GLY A 486 6.98 49.55 -52.76
N GLY A 487 7.89 49.55 -51.78
CA GLY A 487 9.16 50.26 -51.73
C GLY A 487 8.90 51.69 -51.26
N TRP A 488 9.41 52.06 -50.08
CA TRP A 488 10.10 53.32 -49.78
C TRP A 488 10.74 53.26 -48.40
N SER A 489 11.92 53.86 -48.38
CA SER A 489 12.96 53.95 -47.36
C SER A 489 12.80 55.18 -46.47
N ASP A 490 13.77 55.32 -45.57
CA ASP A 490 14.11 56.45 -44.69
C ASP A 490 13.30 56.56 -43.39
N GLY A 491 13.90 56.78 -42.22
CA GLY A 491 15.28 57.13 -41.91
C GLY A 491 15.30 58.01 -40.66
N GLY A 492 16.26 57.76 -39.76
CA GLY A 492 16.88 58.82 -38.96
C GLY A 492 16.27 59.21 -37.60
N SER A 493 17.01 58.83 -36.55
CA SER A 493 17.69 59.77 -35.64
C SER A 493 17.09 60.12 -34.26
N SER A 494 18.01 60.01 -33.29
CA SER A 494 18.21 60.83 -32.08
C SER A 494 17.41 60.51 -30.81
N GLY A 495 18.14 60.46 -29.68
CA GLY A 495 17.54 60.39 -28.35
C GLY A 495 18.46 59.87 -27.24
N ASP A 496 19.62 60.50 -27.10
CA ASP A 496 20.61 60.34 -26.04
C ASP A 496 20.01 60.57 -24.63
N PHE A 497 20.42 59.80 -23.60
CA PHE A 497 20.52 60.26 -22.20
C PHE A 497 21.33 59.26 -21.35
N ARG A 498 22.57 59.66 -21.03
CA ARG A 498 23.41 59.18 -19.92
C ARG A 498 23.54 60.29 -18.87
N THR A 499 23.34 59.93 -17.60
CA THR A 499 23.92 60.54 -16.38
C THR A 499 24.07 59.37 -15.39
N GLY A 500 25.21 59.01 -14.76
CA GLY A 500 26.29 59.78 -14.13
C GLY A 500 25.76 60.36 -12.81
N GLY A 501 26.19 60.05 -11.58
CA GLY A 501 27.35 59.38 -10.98
C GLY A 501 27.51 59.91 -9.53
N LYS A 502 28.47 59.36 -8.77
CA LYS A 502 28.94 59.66 -7.38
C LYS A 502 28.25 58.85 -6.26
N SER A 503 28.92 58.02 -5.47
CA SER A 503 30.22 58.07 -4.74
C SER A 503 30.21 58.98 -3.50
N ASP A 504 30.37 58.33 -2.34
CA ASP A 504 31.29 58.66 -1.23
C ASP A 504 30.71 58.04 0.07
N SER A 505 31.34 57.03 0.66
CA SER A 505 32.54 57.04 1.50
C SER A 505 32.19 57.13 2.98
N GLY A 506 32.85 56.30 3.79
CA GLY A 506 33.22 56.68 5.16
C GLY A 506 32.65 55.83 6.29
N GLY A 507 33.55 55.14 6.98
CA GLY A 507 33.55 55.12 8.44
C GLY A 507 33.19 53.79 9.10
N GLY A 508 34.21 52.96 9.38
CA GLY A 508 34.08 51.86 10.32
C GLY A 508 34.17 52.31 11.78
N PHE A 509 33.82 51.41 12.71
CA PHE A 509 34.48 51.26 14.01
C PHE A 509 34.20 49.85 14.58
N ARG A 510 35.22 49.27 15.20
CA ARG A 510 35.20 48.03 15.99
C ARG A 510 34.74 48.32 17.41
N THR A 511 34.12 47.32 18.05
CA THR A 511 34.30 46.78 19.42
C THR A 511 33.13 45.79 19.63
N GLY A 512 33.17 44.66 20.34
CA GLY A 512 34.11 44.04 21.26
C GLY A 512 33.28 43.21 22.25
N GLY A 513 33.56 41.90 22.36
CA GLY A 513 33.48 41.10 23.61
C GLY A 513 32.13 40.65 24.20
N SER A 514 32.14 39.36 24.60
CA SER A 514 31.43 38.75 25.75
C SER A 514 29.91 38.57 25.61
N PHE A 515 29.28 37.41 25.84
CA PHE A 515 29.55 36.25 26.70
C PHE A 515 29.16 34.94 26.01
#